data_AF-A0A966SV15-F1
#
_entry.id   AF-A0A966SV15-F1
#
_cell.length_a   1.000
_cell.length_b   1.000
_cell.length_c   1.000
_cell.angle_alpha   90.00
_cell.angle_beta   90.00
_cell.angle_gamma   90.00
#
_symmetry.space_group_name_H-M   'P 1'
#
loop_
_entity.id
_entity.type
_entity.pdbx_description
1 polymer ?
#
loop_
_entity_poly.entity_id
_entity_poly.type
_entity_poly.pdbx_seq_one_letter_code
_entity_poly.pdbx_strand_id
1 'polypeptide(L)'
;MRRFFTPLCLRLYALLAICVGLNATWPRAVRSEWNRDRLYREMLAGNDKERIAAAEALVAAGGREQLMKALQSDSASIRTVAASALYDIWMTQEGEEAAFLLQVAGNSLEHKNLKGALNHLNRLTSTHPFLAEGWNRRATLLWQLGLVEKALADCRKVVLLNPDHFAAWQRHGHVSSPPRQLRAGSEGV
;
A
#
# COMPACT_ATOMS: atom_id res chain seq x y z
N MET A 1 -57.85 -27.46 7.55
CA MET A 1 -57.10 -26.49 6.71
C MET A 1 -55.64 -26.37 7.19
N ARG A 2 -54.72 -27.27 6.81
CA ARG A 2 -53.30 -27.25 7.26
C ARG A 2 -52.30 -27.83 6.23
N ARG A 3 -52.34 -27.45 4.95
CA ARG A 3 -51.40 -28.00 3.94
C ARG A 3 -50.79 -27.05 2.92
N PHE A 4 -51.08 -25.74 2.95
CA PHE A 4 -50.58 -24.80 1.94
C PHE A 4 -49.37 -23.94 2.36
N PHE A 5 -49.03 -23.85 3.64
CA PHE A 5 -47.94 -22.97 4.13
C PHE A 5 -46.55 -23.62 4.17
N THR A 6 -46.45 -24.95 4.19
CA THR A 6 -45.17 -25.68 4.31
C THR A 6 -44.24 -25.59 3.09
N PRO A 7 -44.70 -25.66 1.81
CA PRO A 7 -43.78 -25.62 0.67
C PRO A 7 -43.18 -24.23 0.43
N LEU A 8 -43.89 -23.16 0.80
CA LEU A 8 -43.39 -21.79 0.67
C LEU A 8 -42.28 -21.51 1.69
N CYS A 9 -42.46 -21.93 2.95
CA CYS A 9 -41.42 -21.79 3.98
C CYS A 9 -40.16 -22.60 3.65
N LEU A 10 -40.30 -23.81 3.11
CA LEU A 10 -39.15 -24.63 2.66
C LEU A 10 -38.38 -23.98 1.51
N ARG A 11 -39.08 -23.37 0.54
CA ARG A 11 -38.44 -22.65 -0.59
C ARG A 11 -37.73 -21.38 -0.13
N LEU A 12 -38.35 -20.61 0.77
CA LEU A 12 -37.72 -19.41 1.33
C LEU A 12 -36.50 -19.78 2.18
N TYR A 13 -36.57 -20.85 2.96
CA TYR A 13 -35.42 -21.36 3.73
C TYR A 13 -34.28 -21.85 2.83
N ALA A 14 -34.60 -22.57 1.75
CA ALA A 14 -33.60 -23.01 0.77
C ALA A 14 -32.93 -21.82 0.05
N LEU A 15 -33.69 -20.81 -0.37
CA LEU A 15 -33.14 -19.58 -0.96
C LEU A 15 -32.26 -18.82 0.03
N LEU A 16 -32.69 -18.72 1.29
CA LEU A 16 -31.92 -18.05 2.34
C LEU A 16 -30.64 -18.83 2.69
N ALA A 17 -30.68 -20.16 2.70
CA ALA A 17 -29.52 -21.02 2.88
C ALA A 17 -28.53 -20.93 1.69
N ILE A 18 -29.03 -20.84 0.45
CA ILE A 18 -28.19 -20.59 -0.74
C ILE A 18 -27.56 -19.20 -0.66
N CYS A 19 -28.32 -18.17 -0.30
CA CYS A 19 -27.79 -16.82 -0.12
C CYS A 19 -26.72 -16.79 0.99
N VAL A 20 -26.93 -17.44 2.13
CA VAL A 20 -25.94 -17.54 3.22
C VAL A 20 -24.71 -18.34 2.78
N GLY A 21 -24.88 -19.43 2.03
CA GLY A 21 -23.78 -20.23 1.48
C GLY A 21 -22.95 -19.49 0.43
N LEU A 22 -23.60 -18.74 -0.46
CA LEU A 22 -22.94 -17.84 -1.41
C LEU A 22 -22.22 -16.72 -0.68
N ASN A 23 -22.82 -16.12 0.36
CA ASN A 23 -22.18 -15.06 1.16
C ASN A 23 -20.99 -15.58 1.98
N ALA A 24 -21.01 -16.83 2.42
CA ALA A 24 -19.91 -17.47 3.16
C ALA A 24 -18.74 -17.90 2.27
N THR A 25 -18.99 -18.19 0.99
CA THR A 25 -17.97 -18.64 0.03
C THR A 25 -17.43 -17.51 -0.85
N TRP A 26 -18.20 -16.43 -1.04
CA TRP A 26 -17.81 -15.25 -1.82
C TRP A 26 -16.48 -14.62 -1.38
N PRO A 27 -16.20 -14.42 -0.07
CA PRO A 27 -14.90 -13.86 0.37
C PRO A 27 -13.70 -14.77 0.08
N ARG A 28 -13.93 -16.09 -0.08
CA ARG A 28 -12.89 -17.05 -0.49
C ARG A 28 -12.68 -17.04 -1.99
N ALA A 29 -13.76 -16.96 -2.77
CA ALA A 29 -13.69 -16.85 -4.22
C ALA A 29 -12.97 -15.57 -4.66
N VAL A 30 -13.26 -14.43 -4.02
CA VAL A 30 -12.58 -13.15 -4.28
C VAL A 30 -11.08 -13.23 -4.01
N ARG A 31 -10.66 -13.94 -2.96
CA ARG A 31 -9.25 -14.16 -2.59
C ARG A 31 -8.62 -15.40 -3.24
N SER A 32 -9.27 -15.99 -4.25
CA SER A 32 -8.69 -17.11 -4.98
C SER A 32 -7.54 -16.65 -5.88
N GLU A 33 -6.56 -17.53 -6.08
CA GLU A 33 -5.44 -17.31 -7.01
C GLU A 33 -5.94 -17.07 -8.43
N TRP A 34 -6.92 -17.85 -8.87
CA TRP A 34 -7.56 -17.67 -10.16
C TRP A 34 -8.14 -16.26 -10.35
N ASN A 35 -8.81 -15.70 -9.34
CA ASN A 35 -9.38 -14.36 -9.44
C ASN A 35 -8.28 -13.30 -9.50
N ARG A 36 -7.20 -13.44 -8.72
CA ARG A 36 -6.05 -12.53 -8.80
C ARG A 36 -5.41 -12.55 -10.19
N ASP A 37 -5.21 -13.73 -10.78
CA ASP A 37 -4.61 -13.85 -12.10
C ASP A 37 -5.53 -13.33 -13.22
N ARG A 38 -6.85 -13.52 -13.07
CA ARG A 38 -7.85 -12.90 -13.95
C ARG A 38 -7.76 -11.38 -13.91
N LEU A 39 -7.80 -10.80 -12.70
CA LEU A 39 -7.70 -9.34 -12.49
C LEU A 39 -6.36 -8.79 -12.98
N TYR A 40 -5.27 -9.52 -12.79
CA TYR A 40 -3.96 -9.14 -13.32
C TYR A 40 -3.97 -9.06 -14.85
N ARG A 41 -4.53 -10.06 -15.54
CA ARG A 41 -4.67 -10.01 -17.01
C ARG A 41 -5.56 -8.85 -17.46
N GLU A 42 -6.64 -8.59 -16.74
CA GLU A 42 -7.55 -7.46 -17.00
C GLU A 42 -6.81 -6.12 -16.85
N MET A 43 -6.00 -5.97 -15.80
CA MET A 43 -5.15 -4.80 -15.59
C MET A 43 -4.15 -4.57 -16.75
N LEU A 44 -3.54 -5.65 -17.26
CA LEU A 44 -2.58 -5.56 -18.36
C LEU A 44 -3.23 -5.21 -19.71
N ALA A 45 -4.42 -5.75 -19.98
CA ALA A 45 -5.10 -5.61 -21.28
C ALA A 45 -6.05 -4.41 -21.37
N GLY A 46 -6.55 -3.93 -20.23
CA GLY A 46 -7.56 -2.87 -20.17
C GLY A 46 -7.02 -1.48 -20.49
N ASN A 47 -7.96 -0.56 -20.78
CA ASN A 47 -7.66 0.87 -20.85
C ASN A 47 -7.33 1.44 -19.46
N ASP A 48 -6.98 2.73 -19.36
CA ASP A 48 -6.53 3.33 -18.09
C ASP A 48 -7.57 3.20 -16.96
N LYS A 49 -8.87 3.33 -17.27
CA LYS A 49 -9.94 3.21 -16.28
C LYS A 49 -10.11 1.77 -15.79
N GLU A 50 -10.15 0.82 -16.72
CA GLU A 50 -10.24 -0.61 -16.41
C GLU A 50 -9.02 -1.09 -15.63
N ARG A 51 -7.85 -0.56 -15.98
CA ARG A 51 -6.60 -0.87 -15.28
C ARG A 51 -6.61 -0.45 -13.83
N ILE A 52 -7.10 0.76 -13.54
CA ILE A 52 -7.24 1.25 -12.17
C ILE A 52 -8.24 0.39 -11.40
N ALA A 53 -9.41 0.11 -11.98
CA ALA A 53 -10.42 -0.73 -11.34
C ALA A 53 -9.91 -2.15 -11.05
N ALA A 54 -9.16 -2.74 -11.99
CA ALA A 54 -8.55 -4.05 -11.81
C ALA A 54 -7.46 -4.04 -10.72
N ALA A 55 -6.69 -2.95 -10.61
CA ALA A 55 -5.70 -2.78 -9.55
C ALA A 55 -6.34 -2.64 -8.16
N GLU A 56 -7.41 -1.85 -8.03
CA GLU A 56 -8.18 -1.75 -6.78
C GLU A 56 -8.78 -3.12 -6.38
N ALA A 57 -9.33 -3.85 -7.35
CA ALA A 57 -9.83 -5.20 -7.11
C ALA A 57 -8.71 -6.17 -6.71
N LEU A 58 -7.50 -6.03 -7.26
CA LEU A 58 -6.33 -6.79 -6.82
C LEU A 58 -5.97 -6.48 -5.37
N VAL A 59 -5.98 -5.20 -4.95
CA VAL A 59 -5.76 -4.82 -3.55
C VAL A 59 -6.74 -5.55 -2.64
N ALA A 60 -8.04 -5.51 -2.95
CA ALA A 60 -9.08 -6.20 -2.19
C ALA A 60 -8.93 -7.73 -2.19
N ALA A 61 -8.40 -8.31 -3.27
CA ALA A 61 -8.15 -9.75 -3.42
C ALA A 61 -6.82 -10.23 -2.81
N GLY A 62 -6.00 -9.33 -2.26
CA GLY A 62 -4.66 -9.65 -1.74
C GLY A 62 -3.61 -9.88 -2.83
N GLY A 63 -3.78 -9.30 -4.01
CA GLY A 63 -2.94 -9.45 -5.20
C GLY A 63 -1.61 -8.70 -5.19
N ARG A 64 -0.94 -8.63 -4.03
CA ARG A 64 0.36 -7.97 -3.88
C ARG A 64 1.39 -8.52 -4.88
N GLU A 65 1.45 -9.84 -5.05
CA GLU A 65 2.39 -10.49 -5.96
C GLU A 65 2.17 -10.06 -7.42
N GLN A 66 0.91 -10.05 -7.87
CA GLN A 66 0.53 -9.59 -9.20
C GLN A 66 0.91 -8.12 -9.43
N LEU A 67 0.67 -7.26 -8.43
CA LEU A 67 1.05 -5.85 -8.49
C LEU A 67 2.59 -5.68 -8.52
N MET A 68 3.34 -6.47 -7.75
CA MET A 68 4.80 -6.47 -7.81
C MET A 68 5.31 -6.89 -9.19
N LYS A 69 4.69 -7.91 -9.80
CA LYS A 69 5.00 -8.31 -11.18
C LYS A 69 4.68 -7.22 -12.19
N ALA A 70 3.60 -6.46 -12.01
CA ALA A 70 3.22 -5.35 -12.89
C ALA A 70 4.26 -4.21 -12.92
N LEU A 71 5.06 -4.02 -11.85
CA LEU A 71 6.15 -3.04 -11.84
C LEU A 71 7.24 -3.32 -12.88
N GLN A 72 7.35 -4.57 -13.35
CA GLN A 72 8.32 -4.99 -14.37
C GLN A 72 7.80 -4.81 -15.81
N SER A 73 6.56 -4.33 -15.98
CA SER A 73 5.98 -4.10 -17.31
C SER A 73 6.71 -2.98 -18.07
N ASP A 74 6.82 -3.12 -19.40
CA ASP A 74 7.35 -2.07 -20.28
C ASP A 74 6.44 -0.84 -20.34
N SER A 75 5.15 -1.01 -20.06
CA SER A 75 4.18 0.10 -20.06
C SER A 75 4.31 0.96 -18.80
N ALA A 76 4.61 2.24 -19.00
CA ALA A 76 4.69 3.22 -17.92
C ALA A 76 3.37 3.34 -17.14
N SER A 77 2.23 3.31 -17.82
CA SER A 77 0.92 3.39 -17.16
C SER A 77 0.66 2.19 -16.24
N ILE A 78 1.04 0.99 -16.66
CA ILE A 78 0.94 -0.23 -15.83
C ILE A 78 1.81 -0.12 -14.58
N ARG A 79 3.07 0.33 -14.73
CA ARG A 79 3.97 0.54 -13.58
C ARG A 79 3.42 1.56 -12.60
N THR A 80 2.88 2.68 -13.09
CA THR A 80 2.33 3.75 -12.24
C THR A 80 1.12 3.27 -11.44
N VAL A 81 0.17 2.59 -12.09
CA VAL A 81 -1.02 2.07 -11.41
C VAL A 81 -0.63 1.00 -10.39
N ALA A 82 0.28 0.09 -10.74
CA ALA A 82 0.78 -0.93 -9.84
C ALA A 82 1.45 -0.33 -8.60
N ALA A 83 2.29 0.68 -8.79
CA ALA A 83 2.96 1.37 -7.70
C ALA A 83 1.95 2.04 -6.76
N SER A 84 0.95 2.74 -7.31
CA SER A 84 -0.11 3.38 -6.51
C SER A 84 -0.85 2.36 -5.64
N ALA A 85 -1.30 1.24 -6.24
CA ALA A 85 -2.03 0.20 -5.53
C ALA A 85 -1.18 -0.46 -4.41
N LEU A 86 0.13 -0.64 -4.64
CA LEU A 86 1.05 -1.13 -3.61
C LEU A 86 1.22 -0.14 -2.45
N TYR A 87 1.28 1.16 -2.75
CA TYR A 87 1.28 2.18 -1.71
C TYR A 87 -0.02 2.15 -0.89
N ASP A 88 -1.18 1.97 -1.51
CA ASP A 88 -2.45 1.87 -0.79
C ASP A 88 -2.45 0.70 0.19
N ILE A 89 -1.91 -0.46 -0.23
CA ILE A 89 -1.70 -1.60 0.66
C ILE A 89 -0.80 -1.18 1.83
N TRP A 90 0.35 -0.56 1.57
CA TRP A 90 1.31 -0.20 2.62
C TRP A 90 0.80 0.87 3.58
N MET A 91 -0.01 1.83 3.11
CA MET A 91 -0.53 2.93 3.93
C MET A 91 -1.65 2.48 4.89
N THR A 92 -2.31 1.35 4.59
CA THR A 92 -3.48 0.88 5.33
C THR A 92 -3.21 -0.34 6.23
N GLN A 93 -1.99 -0.89 6.25
CA GLN A 93 -1.68 -2.14 6.95
C GLN A 93 -1.92 -2.11 8.47
N GLU A 94 -1.72 -0.95 9.09
CA GLU A 94 -1.74 -0.79 10.56
C GLU A 94 -2.95 0.01 11.06
N GLY A 95 -4.00 0.15 10.23
CA GLY A 95 -5.28 0.73 10.61
C GLY A 95 -5.41 2.25 10.42
N GLU A 96 -6.55 2.80 10.85
CA GLU A 96 -6.95 4.18 10.58
C GLU A 96 -6.04 5.23 11.24
N GLU A 97 -5.55 4.97 12.46
CA GLU A 97 -4.63 5.91 13.13
C GLU A 97 -3.32 6.05 12.37
N ALA A 98 -2.76 4.94 11.88
CA ALA A 98 -1.56 4.93 11.06
C ALA A 98 -1.76 5.73 9.77
N ALA A 99 -2.87 5.50 9.07
CA ALA A 99 -3.23 6.21 7.86
C ALA A 99 -3.42 7.72 8.12
N PHE A 100 -4.10 8.08 9.21
CA PHE A 100 -4.26 9.48 9.62
C PHE A 100 -2.92 10.16 9.90
N LEU A 101 -2.02 9.51 10.66
CA LEU A 101 -0.70 10.03 10.96
C LEU A 101 0.16 10.22 9.70
N LEU A 102 0.07 9.30 8.73
CA LEU A 102 0.69 9.45 7.41
C LEU A 102 0.15 10.66 6.65
N GLN A 103 -1.17 10.85 6.68
CA GLN A 103 -1.84 11.98 6.01
C GLN A 103 -1.41 13.32 6.60
N VAL A 104 -1.47 13.50 7.92
CA VAL A 104 -1.09 14.76 8.57
C VAL A 104 0.41 15.04 8.46
N ALA A 105 1.25 14.01 8.43
CA ALA A 105 2.67 14.15 8.11
C ALA A 105 2.88 14.65 6.67
N GLY A 106 2.17 14.08 5.69
CA GLY A 106 2.19 14.52 4.29
C GLY A 106 1.77 15.98 4.13
N ASN A 107 0.63 16.36 4.72
CA ASN A 107 0.14 17.73 4.73
C ASN A 107 1.16 18.71 5.35
N SER A 108 1.82 18.29 6.44
CA SER A 108 2.89 19.10 7.05
C SER A 108 4.08 19.31 6.11
N LEU A 109 4.46 18.30 5.32
CA LEU A 109 5.53 18.42 4.33
C LEU A 109 5.15 19.37 3.18
N GLU A 110 3.92 19.27 2.67
CA GLU A 110 3.39 20.17 1.63
C GLU A 110 3.46 21.65 2.06
N HIS A 111 3.18 21.91 3.34
CA HIS A 111 3.28 23.24 3.95
C HIS A 111 4.69 23.61 4.43
N LYS A 112 5.73 22.84 4.06
CA LYS A 112 7.13 23.02 4.49
C LYS A 112 7.33 23.00 6.02
N ASN A 113 6.36 22.50 6.78
CA ASN A 113 6.45 22.32 8.22
C ASN A 113 7.20 21.03 8.54
N LEU A 114 8.52 21.06 8.33
CA LEU A 114 9.40 19.90 8.55
C LEU A 114 9.36 19.40 10.00
N LYS A 115 9.23 20.30 10.97
CA LYS A 115 9.14 19.96 12.39
C LYS A 115 7.83 19.23 12.72
N GLY A 116 6.70 19.72 12.20
CA GLY A 116 5.40 19.05 12.35
C GLY A 116 5.40 17.67 11.71
N ALA A 117 5.90 17.58 10.47
CA ALA A 117 6.05 16.31 9.77
C ALA A 117 6.89 15.31 10.57
N LEU A 118 8.04 15.73 11.12
CA LEU A 118 8.90 14.87 11.92
C LEU A 118 8.22 14.40 13.20
N ASN A 119 7.46 15.26 13.88
CA ASN A 119 6.70 14.88 15.08
C ASN A 119 5.63 13.82 14.78
N HIS A 120 4.86 14.00 13.70
CA HIS A 120 3.87 13.01 13.28
C HIS A 120 4.51 11.68 12.91
N LEU A 121 5.63 11.70 12.18
CA LEU A 121 6.36 10.50 11.79
C LEU A 121 7.04 9.81 12.98
N ASN A 122 7.53 10.57 13.97
CA ASN A 122 8.04 10.00 15.22
C ASN A 122 6.96 9.27 15.98
N ARG A 123 5.78 9.90 16.16
CA ARG A 123 4.62 9.24 16.79
C ARG A 123 4.25 7.98 16.02
N LEU A 124 4.12 8.06 14.70
CA LEU A 124 3.77 6.94 13.83
C LEU A 124 4.71 5.74 14.00
N THR A 125 6.03 5.97 13.93
CA THR A 125 7.01 4.88 14.09
C THR A 125 7.06 4.30 15.51
N SER A 126 6.58 5.05 16.51
CA SER A 126 6.49 4.60 17.90
C SER A 126 5.21 3.81 18.17
N THR A 127 4.08 4.20 17.60
CA THR A 127 2.78 3.54 17.82
C THR A 127 2.52 2.39 16.84
N HIS A 128 3.07 2.48 15.62
CA HIS A 128 2.95 1.47 14.55
C HIS A 128 4.35 1.05 14.04
N PRO A 129 5.16 0.38 14.88
CA PRO A 129 6.56 0.08 14.56
C PRO A 129 6.73 -0.89 13.39
N PHE A 130 5.69 -1.60 12.97
CA PHE A 130 5.69 -2.54 11.85
C PHE A 130 5.27 -1.89 10.51
N LEU A 131 4.85 -0.63 10.53
CA LEU A 131 4.51 0.11 9.31
C LEU A 131 5.75 0.57 8.55
N ALA A 132 6.20 -0.23 7.59
CA ALA A 132 7.37 0.08 6.76
C ALA A 132 7.32 1.49 6.13
N GLU A 133 6.15 1.94 5.65
CA GLU A 133 6.00 3.25 5.01
C GLU A 133 6.24 4.44 5.97
N GLY A 134 5.90 4.29 7.25
CA GLY A 134 6.17 5.33 8.26
C GLY A 134 7.68 5.58 8.44
N TRP A 135 8.46 4.50 8.50
CA TRP A 135 9.93 4.56 8.53
C TRP A 135 10.49 5.15 7.23
N ASN A 136 9.95 4.78 6.07
CA ASN A 136 10.39 5.30 4.76
C ASN A 136 10.20 6.82 4.64
N ARG A 137 9.03 7.33 5.06
CA ARG A 137 8.76 8.77 5.07
C ARG A 137 9.67 9.52 6.05
N ARG A 138 9.90 8.95 7.24
CA ARG A 138 10.82 9.56 8.20
C ARG A 138 12.25 9.58 7.70
N ALA A 139 12.72 8.50 7.09
CA ALA A 139 14.04 8.46 6.46
C ALA A 139 14.23 9.58 5.42
N THR A 140 13.22 9.80 4.58
CA THR A 140 13.21 10.88 3.57
C THR A 140 13.38 12.25 4.21
N LEU A 141 12.62 12.52 5.27
CA LEU A 141 12.65 13.79 5.97
C LEU A 141 13.98 13.98 6.71
N LEU A 142 14.47 12.96 7.40
CA LEU A 142 15.77 12.98 8.10
C LEU A 142 16.91 13.26 7.12
N TRP A 143 16.85 12.65 5.93
CA TRP A 143 17.78 12.92 4.85
C TRP A 143 17.76 14.38 4.40
N GLN A 144 16.57 14.94 4.17
CA GLN A 144 16.41 16.37 3.82
C GLN A 144 16.93 17.30 4.92
N LEU A 145 16.87 16.88 6.17
CA LEU A 145 17.41 17.60 7.33
C LEU A 145 18.92 17.37 7.56
N GLY A 146 19.60 16.59 6.70
CA GLY A 146 21.02 16.28 6.84
C GLY A 146 21.35 15.25 7.92
N LEU A 147 20.35 14.61 8.53
CA LEU A 147 20.51 13.59 9.58
C LEU A 147 20.72 12.20 8.95
N VAL A 148 21.81 12.07 8.18
CA VAL A 148 22.10 10.91 7.31
C VAL A 148 22.08 9.57 8.05
N GLU A 149 22.77 9.46 9.18
CA GLU A 149 22.86 8.20 9.94
C GLU A 149 21.49 7.71 10.42
N LYS A 150 20.62 8.64 10.85
CA LYS A 150 19.25 8.31 11.28
C LYS A 150 18.41 7.88 10.08
N ALA A 151 18.56 8.54 8.93
CA ALA A 151 17.88 8.15 7.71
C ALA A 151 18.28 6.73 7.27
N LEU A 152 19.57 6.40 7.31
CA LEU A 152 20.07 5.05 7.00
C LEU A 152 19.51 3.98 7.94
N ALA A 153 19.44 4.27 9.25
CA ALA A 153 18.84 3.38 10.23
C ALA A 153 17.36 3.11 9.94
N ASP A 154 16.60 4.15 9.62
CA ASP A 154 15.19 4.02 9.22
C ASP A 154 15.06 3.22 7.93
N CYS A 155 15.87 3.49 6.90
CA CYS A 155 15.84 2.72 5.67
C CYS A 155 16.15 1.23 5.90
N ARG A 156 17.09 0.87 6.80
CA ARG A 156 17.33 -0.53 7.18
C ARG A 156 16.11 -1.17 7.81
N LYS A 157 15.39 -0.43 8.65
CA LYS A 157 14.13 -0.89 9.26
C LYS A 157 13.06 -1.15 8.20
N VAL A 158 12.94 -0.29 7.19
CA VAL A 158 12.00 -0.50 6.06
C VAL A 158 12.29 -1.82 5.33
N VAL A 159 13.56 -2.08 4.99
CA VAL A 159 13.97 -3.31 4.28
C VAL A 159 13.69 -4.56 5.13
N LEU A 160 13.91 -4.47 6.46
CA LEU A 160 13.60 -5.58 7.36
C LEU A 160 12.09 -5.87 7.44
N LEU A 161 11.26 -4.83 7.49
CA LEU A 161 9.80 -4.95 7.61
C LEU A 161 9.15 -5.36 6.29
N ASN A 162 9.65 -4.84 5.18
CA ASN A 162 9.12 -5.09 3.86
C ASN A 162 10.26 -5.14 2.82
N PRO A 163 10.84 -6.32 2.58
CA PRO A 163 11.90 -6.51 1.59
C PRO A 163 11.49 -6.08 0.17
N ASP A 164 10.19 -6.11 -0.15
CA ASP A 164 9.67 -5.72 -1.46
C ASP A 164 9.30 -4.24 -1.55
N HIS A 165 9.61 -3.43 -0.53
CA HIS A 165 9.33 -2.01 -0.53
C HIS A 165 10.27 -1.30 -1.52
N PHE A 166 9.94 -1.33 -2.81
CA PHE A 166 10.80 -0.79 -3.89
C PHE A 166 11.18 0.68 -3.69
N ALA A 167 10.32 1.48 -3.04
CA ALA A 167 10.64 2.85 -2.66
C ALA A 167 11.82 2.94 -1.67
N ALA A 168 11.97 1.95 -0.80
CA ALA A 168 13.05 1.88 0.18
C ALA A 168 14.39 1.59 -0.50
N TRP A 169 14.41 0.76 -1.54
CA TRP A 169 15.61 0.46 -2.32
C TRP A 169 16.07 1.66 -3.15
N GLN A 170 15.13 2.33 -3.84
CA GLN A 170 15.43 3.59 -4.52
C GLN A 170 15.98 4.64 -3.54
N ARG A 171 15.38 4.73 -2.36
CA ARG A 171 15.78 5.72 -1.35
C ARG A 171 17.08 5.35 -0.64
N HIS A 172 17.37 4.08 -0.36
CA HIS A 172 18.68 3.62 0.13
C HIS A 172 19.80 4.03 -0.83
N GLY A 173 19.61 3.82 -2.13
CA GLY A 173 20.54 4.27 -3.16
C GLY A 173 20.76 5.79 -3.10
N HIS A 174 19.70 6.58 -3.00
CA HIS A 174 19.79 8.04 -2.86
C HIS A 174 20.41 8.50 -1.52
N VAL A 175 20.07 7.87 -0.41
CA VAL A 175 20.58 8.19 0.95
C VAL A 175 22.05 7.79 1.10
N SER A 176 22.55 6.82 0.32
CA SER A 176 23.99 6.54 0.29
C SER A 176 24.82 7.66 -0.39
N SER A 177 24.18 8.57 -1.12
CA SER A 177 24.82 9.67 -1.86
C SER A 177 24.54 11.00 -1.18
N PRO A 178 25.51 11.73 -0.59
CA PRO A 178 25.25 12.90 0.27
C PRO A 178 24.32 13.96 -0.36
N PRO A 179 23.42 14.59 0.44
CA PRO A 179 22.44 15.55 -0.06
C PRO A 179 23.13 16.73 -0.76
N ARG A 180 22.49 17.25 -1.82
CA ARG A 180 23.05 18.26 -2.72
C ARG A 180 23.54 19.53 -2.00
N GLN A 181 22.91 19.87 -0.88
CA GLN A 181 23.29 21.00 -0.03
C GLN A 181 24.66 20.81 0.66
N LEU A 182 25.08 19.57 0.93
CA LEU A 182 26.41 19.26 1.47
C LEU A 182 27.49 19.20 0.39
N ARG A 183 27.13 18.91 -0.88
CA ARG A 183 28.09 18.91 -2.01
C ARG A 183 28.56 20.32 -2.37
N ALA A 184 27.64 21.29 -2.32
CA ALA A 184 27.97 22.69 -2.59
C ALA A 184 28.94 23.32 -1.56
N GLY A 185 29.09 22.72 -0.38
CA GLY A 185 30.02 23.17 0.66
C GLY A 185 31.42 22.58 0.55
N SER A 186 31.62 21.53 -0.26
CA SER A 186 32.90 20.81 -0.39
C SER A 186 33.71 21.17 -1.64
N GLU A 187 33.13 21.93 -2.58
CA GLU A 187 33.79 22.39 -3.81
C GLU A 187 34.33 23.83 -3.70
N GLY A 188 34.33 24.40 -2.49
CA GLY A 188 34.71 25.80 -2.21
C GLY A 188 35.73 25.97 -1.09
N VAL A 189 36.70 25.06 -0.95
CA VAL A 189 37.89 25.21 -0.08
C VAL A 189 39.13 24.78 -0.84
#